data_AF-A0A958B123-F1
#
_entry.id   AF-A0A958B123-F1
#
_cell.length_a   1.000
_cell.length_b   1.000
_cell.length_c   1.000
_cell.angle_alpha   90.00
_cell.angle_beta   90.00
_cell.angle_gamma   90.00
#
_symmetry.space_group_name_H-M   'P 1'
#
loop_
_entity.id
_entity.type
_entity.pdbx_description
1 polymer ?
#
loop_
_entity_poly.entity_id
_entity_poly.type
_entity_poly.pdbx_seq_one_letter_code
_entity_poly.pdbx_strand_id
1 'polypeptide(L)'
;ETQHDPFLPLGVAALNTERIGLGTAIAVAFARNPASTAYLAWDLQAASDGRFILGLGTQVQAHIERRFGMPWGSPAARLREFILAMRAVWDSWQTGGRLNFRGQHYKLTLMAPFFSPGPIDHPQIPVYIAAVNAQMCQLAGELCQGLHVHPFHTTRYLREQIMPNVQDGLAKSGRKRSDMALSSSVFVITGETAEEMALMREEIRSQVSFYASTPSYSKVMELHGWGDIREQLSRLAIRQRWGEMPALISDDILAQFAVEGRPDELPYLVKMRYAGLLDRVTFYLPFDPGRETLWRMWVEAFN
;
A
#
# COMPACT_ATOMS: atom_id res chain seq x y z
N GLU A 1 6.12 4.34 7.09
CA GLU A 1 6.63 2.94 7.19
C GLU A 1 8.13 2.87 7.48
N THR A 2 8.94 3.63 6.74
CA THR A 2 10.41 3.54 6.77
C THR A 2 11.02 4.51 7.78
N GLN A 3 11.33 5.73 7.35
CA GLN A 3 12.15 6.71 8.09
C GLN A 3 11.33 7.60 9.03
N HIS A 4 10.06 7.86 8.69
CA HIS A 4 9.18 8.75 9.45
C HIS A 4 7.83 8.10 9.82
N ASP A 5 7.21 8.61 10.88
CA ASP A 5 5.81 8.35 11.18
C ASP A 5 4.91 9.00 10.11
N PRO A 6 3.90 8.29 9.59
CA PRO A 6 3.17 8.77 8.41
C PRO A 6 2.03 9.75 8.73
N PHE A 7 1.69 10.00 9.99
CA PHE A 7 0.51 10.81 10.33
C PHE A 7 0.82 12.31 10.43
N LEU A 8 1.96 12.69 11.01
CA LEU A 8 2.29 14.10 11.24
C LEU A 8 2.35 14.93 9.92
N PRO A 9 3.01 14.45 8.84
CA PRO A 9 3.00 15.18 7.57
C PRO A 9 1.59 15.35 6.99
N LEU A 10 0.69 14.39 7.23
CA LEU A 10 -0.69 14.47 6.76
C LEU A 10 -1.51 15.49 7.52
N GLY A 11 -1.23 15.73 8.81
CA GLY A 11 -1.83 16.83 9.57
C GLY A 11 -1.47 18.20 8.98
N VAL A 12 -0.20 18.38 8.59
CA VAL A 12 0.24 19.59 7.88
C VAL A 12 -0.45 19.71 6.52
N ALA A 13 -0.49 18.62 5.75
CA ALA A 13 -1.12 18.62 4.43
C ALA A 13 -2.64 18.88 4.50
N ALA A 14 -3.34 18.38 5.53
CA ALA A 14 -4.77 18.60 5.73
C ALA A 14 -5.11 20.08 5.84
N LEU A 15 -4.29 20.86 6.56
CA LEU A 15 -4.49 22.30 6.74
C LEU A 15 -4.08 23.14 5.53
N ASN A 16 -3.30 22.58 4.59
CA ASN A 16 -2.74 23.31 3.45
C ASN A 16 -3.34 22.85 2.10
N THR A 17 -4.38 22.01 2.12
CA THR A 17 -5.03 21.51 0.91
C THR A 17 -6.53 21.36 1.12
N GLU A 18 -7.31 21.50 0.05
CA GLU A 18 -8.79 21.44 0.13
C GLU A 18 -9.40 20.29 -0.68
N ARG A 19 -8.68 19.74 -1.67
CA ARG A 19 -9.25 18.79 -2.65
C ARG A 19 -8.55 17.45 -2.71
N ILE A 20 -7.23 17.43 -2.58
CA ILE A 20 -6.44 16.20 -2.76
C ILE A 20 -6.74 15.22 -1.62
N GLY A 21 -6.89 13.93 -1.96
CA GLY A 21 -6.98 12.86 -0.95
C GLY A 21 -5.65 12.72 -0.20
N LEU A 22 -5.73 12.47 1.10
CA LEU A 22 -4.58 12.33 1.99
C LEU A 22 -4.57 10.93 2.56
N GLY A 23 -3.42 10.27 2.68
CA GLY A 23 -3.45 8.93 3.24
C GLY A 23 -2.11 8.32 3.53
N THR A 24 -2.16 7.25 4.32
CA THR A 24 -0.98 6.45 4.64
C THR A 24 -0.85 5.29 3.65
N ALA A 25 0.37 4.95 3.24
CA ALA A 25 0.66 3.81 2.36
C ALA A 25 2.02 3.18 2.73
N ILE A 26 2.21 2.60 3.91
CA ILE A 26 1.23 2.32 4.98
C ILE A 26 1.67 2.85 6.35
N ALA A 27 0.71 2.90 7.28
CA ALA A 27 0.96 2.93 8.72
C ALA A 27 1.12 1.51 9.25
N VAL A 28 2.17 1.27 10.05
CA VAL A 28 2.49 -0.05 10.60
C VAL A 28 1.53 -0.38 11.74
N ALA A 29 0.49 -1.17 11.46
CA ALA A 29 -0.58 -1.47 12.40
C ALA A 29 -0.06 -2.15 13.67
N PHE A 30 0.87 -3.10 13.55
CA PHE A 30 1.36 -3.90 14.68
C PHE A 30 2.37 -3.19 15.57
N ALA A 31 2.83 -2.01 15.16
CA ALA A 31 3.59 -1.09 16.02
C ALA A 31 2.65 -0.17 16.84
N ARG A 32 1.33 -0.32 16.68
CA ARG A 32 0.29 0.53 17.29
C ARG A 32 -0.79 -0.34 17.92
N ASN A 33 -1.76 0.31 18.57
CA ASN A 33 -2.99 -0.32 19.02
C ASN A 33 -4.20 0.27 18.26
N PRO A 34 -5.34 -0.45 18.22
CA PRO A 34 -6.51 0.01 17.45
C PRO A 34 -7.07 1.33 17.96
N ALA A 35 -7.07 1.59 19.27
CA ALA A 35 -7.65 2.80 19.84
C ALA A 35 -6.82 4.05 19.52
N SER A 36 -5.49 4.00 19.69
CA SER A 36 -4.63 5.14 19.33
C SER A 36 -4.66 5.44 17.83
N THR A 37 -4.77 4.40 17.01
CA THR A 37 -4.92 4.56 15.55
C THR A 37 -6.29 5.12 15.20
N ALA A 38 -7.34 4.75 15.94
CA ALA A 38 -8.68 5.31 15.77
C ALA A 38 -8.67 6.83 15.98
N TYR A 39 -8.03 7.34 17.05
CA TYR A 39 -7.94 8.78 17.31
C TYR A 39 -7.23 9.51 16.16
N LEU A 40 -6.02 9.06 15.80
CA LEU A 40 -5.24 9.68 14.73
C LEU A 40 -6.01 9.76 13.41
N ALA A 41 -6.71 8.68 13.05
CA ALA A 41 -7.50 8.65 11.83
C ALA A 41 -8.75 9.52 11.91
N TRP A 42 -9.41 9.58 13.08
CA TRP A 42 -10.60 10.40 13.31
C TRP A 42 -10.28 11.90 13.23
N ASP A 43 -9.19 12.31 13.90
CA ASP A 43 -8.72 13.69 13.90
C ASP A 43 -8.29 14.12 12.49
N LEU A 44 -7.56 13.26 11.76
CA LEU A 44 -7.19 13.55 10.37
C LEU A 44 -8.39 13.57 9.43
N GLN A 45 -9.39 12.71 9.65
CA GLN A 45 -10.61 12.72 8.85
C GLN A 45 -11.38 14.03 9.04
N ALA A 46 -11.51 14.50 10.28
CA ALA A 46 -12.14 15.79 10.59
C ALA A 46 -11.32 16.95 10.03
N ALA A 47 -10.01 16.99 10.29
CA ALA A 47 -9.14 18.07 9.84
C ALA A 47 -8.99 18.16 8.31
N SER A 48 -9.21 17.05 7.60
CA SER A 48 -9.14 16.99 6.15
C SER A 48 -10.50 17.10 5.46
N ASP A 49 -11.59 17.37 6.20
CA ASP A 49 -12.94 17.44 5.63
C ASP A 49 -13.32 16.18 4.82
N GLY A 50 -13.08 15.01 5.42
CA GLY A 50 -13.45 13.73 4.84
C GLY A 50 -12.50 13.13 3.81
N ARG A 51 -11.34 13.77 3.55
CA ARG A 51 -10.39 13.36 2.49
C ARG A 51 -9.34 12.32 2.92
N PHE A 52 -9.36 11.87 4.17
CA PHE A 52 -8.32 10.98 4.69
C PHE A 52 -8.59 9.50 4.36
N ILE A 53 -7.55 8.78 3.96
CA ILE A 53 -7.52 7.34 3.68
C ILE A 53 -6.50 6.69 4.62
N LEU A 54 -6.97 5.79 5.46
CA LEU A 54 -6.09 5.05 6.37
C LEU A 54 -5.56 3.79 5.70
N GLY A 55 -4.32 3.81 5.20
CA GLY A 55 -3.63 2.60 4.77
C GLY A 55 -2.84 1.94 5.90
N LEU A 56 -3.08 0.65 6.11
CA LEU A 56 -2.47 -0.17 7.16
C LEU A 56 -1.64 -1.31 6.57
N GLY A 57 -0.59 -1.70 7.27
CA GLY A 57 0.18 -2.90 6.96
C GLY A 57 0.79 -3.49 8.22
N THR A 58 1.09 -4.78 8.19
CA THR A 58 1.59 -5.50 9.38
C THR A 58 3.07 -5.26 9.64
N GLN A 59 3.83 -4.85 8.61
CA GLN A 59 5.28 -4.98 8.55
C GLN A 59 5.73 -6.46 8.67
N VAL A 60 7.02 -6.76 8.50
CA VAL A 60 7.56 -8.13 8.71
C VAL A 60 7.92 -8.38 10.17
N GLN A 61 7.88 -9.67 10.57
CA GLN A 61 8.09 -10.13 11.94
C GLN A 61 9.32 -9.52 12.62
N ALA A 62 10.48 -9.58 11.97
CA ALA A 62 11.73 -9.12 12.56
C ALA A 62 11.68 -7.64 12.97
N HIS A 63 11.03 -6.78 12.18
CA HIS A 63 10.86 -5.38 12.55
C HIS A 63 9.86 -5.21 13.69
N ILE A 64 8.74 -5.93 13.67
CA ILE A 64 7.75 -5.83 14.76
C ILE A 64 8.36 -6.24 16.10
N GLU A 65 9.07 -7.36 16.15
CA GLU A 65 9.66 -7.86 17.40
C GLU A 65 10.91 -7.10 17.81
N ARG A 66 11.84 -6.83 16.88
CA ARG A 66 13.19 -6.32 17.22
C ARG A 66 13.33 -4.80 17.10
N ARG A 67 12.59 -4.16 16.19
CA ARG A 67 12.61 -2.69 16.02
C ARG A 67 11.54 -2.02 16.87
N PHE A 68 10.34 -2.59 16.94
CA PHE A 68 9.21 -1.99 17.65
C PHE A 68 8.96 -2.62 19.03
N GLY A 69 9.59 -3.75 19.35
CA GLY A 69 9.41 -4.41 20.65
C GLY A 69 8.00 -4.98 20.87
N MET A 70 7.27 -5.24 19.78
CA MET A 70 5.86 -5.65 19.82
C MET A 70 5.72 -7.15 19.53
N PRO A 71 4.69 -7.83 20.05
CA PRO A 71 4.48 -9.24 19.78
C PRO A 71 4.16 -9.47 18.30
N TRP A 72 4.63 -10.58 17.73
CA TRP A 72 4.19 -11.10 16.44
C TRP A 72 3.24 -12.29 16.62
N GLY A 73 2.45 -12.58 15.59
CA GLY A 73 1.45 -13.65 15.61
C GLY A 73 0.72 -13.69 14.27
N SER A 74 -0.45 -14.35 14.21
CA SER A 74 -1.29 -14.53 13.02
C SER A 74 -1.62 -13.21 12.29
N PRO A 75 -0.89 -12.82 11.22
CA PRO A 75 -0.96 -11.44 10.74
C PRO A 75 -2.31 -11.07 10.15
N ALA A 76 -2.92 -11.96 9.35
CA ALA A 76 -4.22 -11.70 8.75
C ALA A 76 -5.34 -11.65 9.80
N ALA A 77 -5.38 -12.61 10.72
CA ALA A 77 -6.37 -12.66 11.80
C ALA A 77 -6.27 -11.45 12.75
N ARG A 78 -5.04 -11.08 13.12
CA ARG A 78 -4.81 -9.92 13.99
C ARG A 78 -5.11 -8.60 13.29
N LEU A 79 -4.76 -8.43 12.01
CA LEU A 79 -5.10 -7.23 11.26
C LEU A 79 -6.61 -7.09 11.06
N ARG A 80 -7.31 -8.21 10.82
CA ARG A 80 -8.78 -8.24 10.80
C ARG A 80 -9.37 -7.67 12.08
N GLU A 81 -8.97 -8.20 13.23
CA GLU A 81 -9.46 -7.70 14.52
C GLU A 81 -9.03 -6.27 14.80
N PHE A 82 -7.83 -5.86 14.37
CA PHE A 82 -7.38 -4.48 14.50
C PHE A 82 -8.35 -3.52 13.80
N ILE A 83 -8.73 -3.83 12.55
CA ILE A 83 -9.65 -3.01 11.75
C ILE A 83 -11.04 -2.99 12.38
N LEU A 84 -11.56 -4.14 12.81
CA LEU A 84 -12.89 -4.22 13.42
C LEU A 84 -12.94 -3.52 14.80
N ALA A 85 -11.89 -3.66 15.62
CA ALA A 85 -11.78 -2.98 16.90
C ALA A 85 -11.73 -1.46 16.73
N MET A 86 -10.96 -0.98 15.76
CA MET A 86 -10.89 0.45 15.41
C MET A 86 -12.23 0.98 14.92
N ARG A 87 -12.92 0.25 14.04
CA ARG A 87 -14.27 0.63 13.57
C ARG A 87 -15.30 0.64 14.70
N ALA A 88 -15.20 -0.28 15.67
CA ALA A 88 -16.07 -0.25 16.85
C ALA A 88 -15.84 0.98 17.74
N VAL A 89 -14.60 1.48 17.80
CA VAL A 89 -14.28 2.75 18.47
C VAL A 89 -14.93 3.92 17.73
N TRP A 90 -14.76 4.00 16.41
CA TRP A 90 -15.40 5.04 15.58
C TRP A 90 -16.93 5.03 15.67
N ASP A 91 -17.55 3.84 15.64
CA ASP A 91 -18.99 3.68 15.80
C ASP A 91 -19.47 4.18 17.18
N SER A 92 -18.73 3.86 18.24
CA SER A 92 -19.01 4.37 19.60
C SER A 92 -18.93 5.89 19.67
N TRP A 93 -17.95 6.53 19.02
CA TRP A 93 -17.83 7.98 18.97
C TRP A 93 -18.93 8.65 18.15
N GLN A 94 -19.26 8.08 16.99
CA GLN A 94 -20.26 8.64 16.09
C GLN A 94 -21.68 8.54 16.65
N THR A 95 -22.01 7.43 17.31
CA THR A 95 -23.39 7.14 17.78
C THR A 95 -23.60 7.45 19.25
N GLY A 96 -22.53 7.63 20.04
CA GLY A 96 -22.59 7.65 21.50
C GLY A 96 -22.85 6.27 22.13
N GLY A 97 -22.87 5.20 21.33
CA GLY A 97 -23.09 3.83 21.79
C GLY A 97 -21.96 3.28 22.66
N ARG A 98 -22.25 2.23 23.43
CA ARG A 98 -21.24 1.59 24.31
C ARG A 98 -20.21 0.80 23.50
N LEU A 99 -18.94 1.16 23.61
CA LEU A 99 -17.83 0.36 23.09
C LEU A 99 -17.78 -1.03 23.74
N ASN A 100 -17.91 -2.10 22.95
CA ASN A 100 -17.85 -3.48 23.42
C ASN A 100 -17.28 -4.44 22.35
N PHE A 101 -16.03 -4.22 21.95
CA PHE A 101 -15.31 -5.13 21.06
C PHE A 101 -14.57 -6.22 21.86
N ARG A 102 -14.77 -7.48 21.48
CA ARG A 102 -14.15 -8.66 22.13
C ARG A 102 -13.69 -9.66 21.07
N GLY A 103 -12.44 -9.55 20.67
CA GLY A 103 -11.75 -10.50 19.80
C GLY A 103 -10.71 -11.33 20.56
N GLN A 104 -10.03 -12.21 19.85
CA GLN A 104 -8.93 -13.04 20.34
C GLN A 104 -7.67 -12.20 20.64
N HIS A 105 -7.42 -11.16 19.84
CA HIS A 105 -6.24 -10.30 19.92
C HIS A 105 -6.51 -8.97 20.63
N TYR A 106 -7.74 -8.44 20.54
CA TYR A 106 -8.10 -7.16 21.14
C TYR A 106 -9.40 -7.22 21.93
N LYS A 107 -9.40 -6.58 23.10
CA LYS A 107 -10.59 -6.40 23.95
C LYS A 107 -10.72 -4.93 24.33
N LEU A 108 -11.66 -4.23 23.71
CA LEU A 108 -11.93 -2.80 23.95
C LEU A 108 -13.36 -2.66 24.46
N THR A 109 -13.53 -2.37 25.75
CA THR A 109 -14.86 -2.40 26.41
C THR A 109 -15.12 -1.17 27.27
N LEU A 110 -14.31 -0.13 27.14
CA LEU A 110 -14.39 1.09 27.93
C LEU A 110 -14.16 2.29 27.01
N MET A 111 -15.18 3.15 26.91
CA MET A 111 -15.11 4.46 26.31
C MET A 111 -15.99 5.39 27.16
N ALA A 112 -15.40 6.03 28.17
CA ALA A 112 -16.16 6.97 28.98
C ALA A 112 -16.44 8.23 28.15
N PRO A 113 -17.59 8.91 28.31
CA PRO A 113 -17.94 10.08 27.50
C PRO A 113 -16.85 11.17 27.49
N PHE A 114 -16.13 11.35 28.59
CA PHE A 114 -15.02 12.31 28.71
C PHE A 114 -13.87 12.06 27.72
N PHE A 115 -13.66 10.82 27.28
CA PHE A 115 -12.61 10.45 26.32
C PHE A 115 -13.14 10.33 24.88
N SER A 116 -14.43 10.54 24.65
CA SER A 116 -14.98 10.51 23.29
C SER A 116 -14.80 11.88 22.61
N PRO A 117 -14.19 11.97 21.42
CA PRO A 117 -14.15 13.22 20.65
C PRO A 117 -15.53 13.60 20.08
N GLY A 118 -16.50 12.68 20.10
CA GLY A 118 -17.83 12.89 19.55
C GLY A 118 -17.90 12.65 18.04
N PRO A 119 -19.09 12.87 17.44
CA PRO A 119 -19.33 12.64 16.02
C PRO A 119 -18.62 13.67 15.14
N ILE A 120 -18.32 13.26 13.90
CA ILE A 120 -17.80 14.13 12.84
C ILE A 120 -18.71 14.06 11.61
N ASP A 121 -18.57 15.03 10.70
CA ASP A 121 -19.41 15.14 9.50
C ASP A 121 -19.14 14.01 8.49
N HIS A 122 -17.90 13.52 8.42
CA HIS A 122 -17.45 12.49 7.49
C HIS A 122 -16.95 11.23 8.19
N PRO A 123 -17.80 10.44 8.89
CA PRO A 123 -17.35 9.34 9.75
C PRO A 123 -16.87 8.09 9.00
N GLN A 124 -17.11 8.02 7.69
CA GLN A 124 -16.77 6.86 6.86
C GLN A 124 -15.34 6.97 6.34
N ILE A 125 -14.36 6.60 7.18
CA ILE A 125 -12.93 6.61 6.82
C ILE A 125 -12.60 5.36 5.97
N PRO A 126 -12.16 5.50 4.71
CA PRO A 126 -11.72 4.37 3.91
C PRO A 126 -10.47 3.72 4.52
N VAL A 127 -10.53 2.40 4.71
CA VAL A 127 -9.38 1.61 5.17
C VAL A 127 -8.79 0.85 4.00
N TYR A 128 -7.50 1.08 3.74
CA TYR A 128 -6.72 0.34 2.75
C TYR A 128 -5.76 -0.58 3.51
N ILE A 129 -5.45 -1.75 2.97
CA ILE A 129 -4.36 -2.58 3.51
C ILE A 129 -3.34 -2.91 2.46
N ALA A 130 -2.08 -3.09 2.85
CA ALA A 130 -1.08 -3.69 1.98
C ALA A 130 -1.18 -5.22 2.02
N ALA A 131 -1.24 -5.87 0.85
CA ALA A 131 -1.26 -7.32 0.76
C ALA A 131 -0.40 -7.83 -0.38
N VAL A 132 0.35 -8.90 -0.10
CA VAL A 132 1.11 -9.66 -1.10
C VAL A 132 0.77 -11.15 -1.09
N ASN A 133 0.13 -11.65 -0.04
CA ASN A 133 -0.27 -13.06 0.09
C ASN A 133 -1.80 -13.23 -0.02
N ALA A 134 -2.22 -14.47 -0.28
CA ALA A 134 -3.62 -14.82 -0.51
C ALA A 134 -4.54 -14.40 0.64
N GLN A 135 -4.17 -14.72 1.88
CA GLN A 135 -5.00 -14.42 3.05
C GLN A 135 -5.21 -12.92 3.26
N MET A 136 -4.17 -12.10 3.04
CA MET A 136 -4.28 -10.65 3.13
C MET A 136 -5.09 -10.06 1.97
N CYS A 137 -4.96 -10.60 0.75
CA CYS A 137 -5.80 -10.17 -0.37
C CYS A 137 -7.28 -10.49 -0.13
N GLN A 138 -7.57 -11.68 0.41
CA GLN A 138 -8.92 -12.05 0.83
C GLN A 138 -9.45 -11.12 1.92
N LEU A 139 -8.65 -10.81 2.95
CA LEU A 139 -9.03 -9.85 3.99
C LEU A 139 -9.34 -8.46 3.42
N ALA A 140 -8.57 -8.00 2.43
CA ALA A 140 -8.79 -6.72 1.77
C ALA A 140 -10.16 -6.70 1.07
N GLY A 141 -10.45 -7.72 0.25
CA GLY A 141 -11.76 -7.86 -0.41
C GLY A 141 -12.91 -7.95 0.58
N GLU A 142 -12.71 -8.65 1.69
CA GLU A 142 -13.77 -8.87 2.67
C GLU A 142 -14.15 -7.59 3.42
N LEU A 143 -13.17 -6.77 3.86
CA LEU A 143 -13.41 -5.70 4.84
C LEU A 143 -12.92 -4.30 4.44
N CYS A 144 -12.05 -4.16 3.44
CA CYS A 144 -11.33 -2.90 3.18
C CYS A 144 -11.88 -2.16 1.95
N GLN A 145 -11.80 -0.83 1.96
CA GLN A 145 -12.14 0.05 0.84
C GLN A 145 -10.99 0.15 -0.17
N GLY A 146 -9.83 -0.44 0.13
CA GLY A 146 -8.80 -0.60 -0.88
C GLY A 146 -7.68 -1.56 -0.51
N LEU A 147 -6.88 -1.85 -1.52
CA LEU A 147 -5.71 -2.70 -1.46
C LEU A 147 -4.52 -1.94 -2.04
N HIS A 148 -3.48 -1.75 -1.23
CA HIS A 148 -2.17 -1.30 -1.69
C HIS A 148 -1.39 -2.51 -2.22
N VAL A 149 -1.26 -2.61 -3.53
CA VAL A 149 -0.41 -3.60 -4.20
C VAL A 149 1.03 -3.08 -4.17
N HIS A 150 1.97 -3.94 -3.78
CA HIS A 150 3.38 -3.61 -3.79
C HIS A 150 3.90 -3.29 -5.22
N PRO A 151 4.82 -2.32 -5.41
CA PRO A 151 5.35 -1.95 -6.73
C PRO A 151 5.99 -3.10 -7.51
N PHE A 152 6.58 -4.06 -6.81
CA PHE A 152 7.07 -5.30 -7.40
C PHE A 152 5.90 -6.23 -7.76
N HIS A 153 5.22 -5.90 -8.85
CA HIS A 153 4.14 -6.68 -9.44
C HIS A 153 4.22 -6.65 -10.97
N THR A 154 3.52 -7.58 -11.60
CA THR A 154 3.31 -7.59 -13.06
C THR A 154 1.80 -7.59 -13.32
N THR A 155 1.36 -7.19 -14.51
CA THR A 155 -0.07 -7.23 -14.87
C THR A 155 -0.63 -8.65 -14.84
N ARG A 156 0.22 -9.65 -15.15
CA ARG A 156 -0.11 -11.07 -15.02
C ARG A 156 -0.33 -11.47 -13.57
N TYR A 157 0.56 -11.05 -12.65
CA TYR A 157 0.41 -11.29 -11.21
C TYR A 157 -0.86 -10.65 -10.65
N LEU A 158 -1.21 -9.43 -11.09
CA LEU A 158 -2.46 -8.79 -10.70
C LEU A 158 -3.68 -9.63 -11.11
N ARG A 159 -3.71 -10.12 -12.35
CA ARG A 159 -4.84 -10.90 -12.90
C ARG A 159 -4.95 -12.31 -12.34
N GLU A 160 -3.82 -13.02 -12.20
CA GLU A 160 -3.81 -14.45 -11.90
C GLU A 160 -3.64 -14.75 -10.40
N GLN A 161 -3.16 -13.78 -9.60
CA GLN A 161 -2.89 -13.99 -8.17
C GLN A 161 -3.63 -13.00 -7.28
N ILE A 162 -3.50 -11.69 -7.51
CA ILE A 162 -4.12 -10.70 -6.62
C ILE A 162 -5.64 -10.70 -6.76
N MET A 163 -6.15 -10.51 -7.98
CA MET A 163 -7.59 -10.34 -8.21
C MET A 163 -8.43 -11.56 -7.80
N PRO A 164 -8.04 -12.82 -8.08
CA PRO A 164 -8.81 -13.98 -7.64
C PRO A 164 -8.92 -14.06 -6.12
N ASN A 165 -7.83 -13.79 -5.39
CA ASN A 165 -7.87 -13.77 -3.92
C ASN A 165 -8.71 -12.60 -3.38
N VAL A 166 -8.70 -11.44 -4.04
CA VAL A 166 -9.60 -10.33 -3.68
C VAL A 166 -11.06 -10.70 -3.93
N GLN A 167 -11.37 -11.36 -5.05
CA GLN A 167 -12.71 -11.83 -5.38
C GLN A 167 -13.24 -12.84 -4.36
N ASP A 168 -12.42 -13.78 -3.90
CA ASP A 168 -12.77 -14.70 -2.81
C ASP A 168 -13.15 -13.94 -1.53
N GLY A 169 -12.42 -12.86 -1.21
CA GLY A 169 -12.72 -11.97 -0.09
C GLY A 169 -14.05 -11.25 -0.24
N LEU A 170 -14.28 -10.65 -1.42
CA LEU A 170 -15.52 -9.94 -1.76
C LEU A 170 -16.74 -10.87 -1.67
N ALA A 171 -16.62 -12.09 -2.21
CA ALA A 171 -17.69 -13.09 -2.18
C ALA A 171 -18.09 -13.49 -0.76
N LYS A 172 -17.12 -13.59 0.18
CA LYS A 172 -17.39 -13.93 1.59
C LYS A 172 -18.25 -12.89 2.31
N SER A 173 -18.16 -11.61 1.95
CA SER A 173 -18.92 -10.53 2.57
C SER A 173 -20.04 -9.94 1.71
N GLY A 174 -20.32 -10.53 0.54
CA GLY A 174 -21.34 -10.04 -0.39
C GLY A 174 -21.02 -8.67 -1.01
N ARG A 175 -19.76 -8.25 -0.95
CA ARG A 175 -19.28 -6.97 -1.50
C ARG A 175 -18.99 -7.08 -2.99
N LYS A 176 -19.00 -5.95 -3.68
CA LYS A 176 -18.73 -5.82 -5.11
C LYS A 176 -17.34 -5.25 -5.36
N ARG A 177 -16.79 -5.51 -6.55
CA ARG A 177 -15.51 -4.93 -6.98
C ARG A 177 -15.50 -3.40 -6.93
N SER A 178 -16.65 -2.76 -7.14
CA SER A 178 -16.85 -1.31 -7.03
C SER A 178 -16.72 -0.76 -5.60
N ASP A 179 -16.77 -1.62 -4.58
CA ASP A 179 -16.71 -1.20 -3.17
C ASP A 179 -15.27 -1.04 -2.66
N MET A 180 -14.28 -1.28 -3.51
CA MET A 180 -12.87 -1.13 -3.17
C MET A 180 -12.02 -0.65 -4.34
N ALA A 181 -10.91 0.00 -4.04
CA ALA A 181 -9.91 0.40 -5.02
C ALA A 181 -8.62 -0.44 -4.91
N LEU A 182 -8.01 -0.77 -6.04
CA LEU A 182 -6.65 -1.28 -6.12
C LEU A 182 -5.72 -0.10 -6.42
N SER A 183 -4.78 0.14 -5.51
CA SER A 183 -3.81 1.22 -5.57
C SER A 183 -2.40 0.65 -5.62
N SER A 184 -1.53 1.16 -6.48
CA SER A 184 -0.13 0.74 -6.50
C SER A 184 0.78 1.87 -6.97
N SER A 185 2.03 1.84 -6.51
CA SER A 185 3.07 2.58 -7.19
C SER A 185 3.66 1.72 -8.31
N VAL A 186 3.85 2.29 -9.50
CA VAL A 186 4.32 1.60 -10.69
C VAL A 186 5.76 2.02 -10.98
N PHE A 187 6.65 1.06 -11.25
CA PHE A 187 7.96 1.39 -11.76
C PHE A 187 7.83 2.02 -13.14
N VAL A 188 8.41 3.21 -13.29
CA VAL A 188 8.49 3.89 -14.58
C VAL A 188 9.96 4.08 -14.94
N ILE A 189 10.27 4.11 -16.22
CA ILE A 189 11.57 4.50 -16.76
C ILE A 189 11.30 5.70 -17.66
N THR A 190 11.79 6.88 -17.27
CA THR A 190 11.48 8.16 -17.91
C THR A 190 12.66 9.13 -17.83
N GLY A 191 12.77 10.01 -18.82
CA GLY A 191 13.83 11.01 -18.94
C GLY A 191 13.59 11.87 -20.19
N GLU A 192 14.17 13.06 -20.22
CA GLU A 192 14.12 13.95 -21.38
C GLU A 192 15.13 13.54 -22.45
N THR A 193 16.21 12.85 -22.05
CA THR A 193 17.27 12.35 -22.93
C THR A 193 17.41 10.83 -22.89
N ALA A 194 18.07 10.27 -23.90
CA ALA A 194 18.35 8.83 -23.96
C ALA A 194 19.28 8.39 -22.83
N GLU A 195 20.20 9.26 -22.41
CA GLU A 195 21.13 9.02 -21.31
C GLU A 195 20.40 8.95 -19.96
N GLU A 196 19.45 9.86 -19.71
CA GLU A 196 18.62 9.83 -18.50
C GLU A 196 17.76 8.56 -18.44
N MET A 197 17.13 8.20 -19.56
CA MET A 197 16.38 6.95 -19.70
C MET A 197 17.25 5.72 -19.42
N ALA A 198 18.48 5.71 -19.94
CA ALA A 198 19.42 4.61 -19.71
C ALA A 198 19.84 4.48 -18.25
N LEU A 199 20.15 5.61 -17.60
CA LEU A 199 20.48 5.62 -16.17
C LEU A 199 19.32 5.09 -15.33
N MET A 200 18.12 5.60 -15.58
CA MET A 200 16.93 5.18 -14.83
C MET A 200 16.60 3.70 -15.06
N ARG A 201 16.82 3.18 -16.28
CA ARG A 201 16.64 1.75 -16.57
C ARG A 201 17.51 0.88 -15.66
N GLU A 202 18.78 1.24 -15.45
CA GLU A 202 19.69 0.50 -14.57
C GLU A 202 19.30 0.61 -13.09
N GLU A 203 18.81 1.78 -12.67
CA GLU A 203 18.30 1.98 -11.30
C GLU A 203 17.09 1.10 -11.02
N ILE A 204 16.11 1.08 -11.93
CA ILE A 204 14.92 0.23 -11.81
C ILE A 204 15.32 -1.25 -11.92
N ARG A 205 16.25 -1.62 -12.79
CA ARG A 205 16.79 -2.99 -12.87
C ARG A 205 17.39 -3.43 -11.53
N SER A 206 18.13 -2.53 -10.89
CA SER A 206 18.69 -2.77 -9.55
C SER A 206 17.59 -2.98 -8.50
N GLN A 207 16.55 -2.14 -8.50
CA GLN A 207 15.41 -2.28 -7.59
C GLN A 207 14.63 -3.60 -7.82
N VAL A 208 14.36 -3.94 -9.09
CA VAL A 208 13.70 -5.20 -9.48
C VAL A 208 14.53 -6.40 -9.00
N SER A 209 15.85 -6.37 -9.19
CA SER A 209 16.74 -7.46 -8.74
C SER A 209 16.72 -7.66 -7.22
N PHE A 210 16.67 -6.57 -6.45
CA PHE A 210 16.57 -6.60 -4.99
C PHE A 210 15.24 -7.18 -4.51
N TYR A 211 14.12 -6.74 -5.07
CA TYR A 211 12.82 -7.29 -4.70
C TYR A 211 12.69 -8.76 -5.12
N ALA A 212 13.19 -9.13 -6.30
CA ALA A 212 13.23 -10.50 -6.77
C ALA A 212 14.05 -11.44 -5.85
N SER A 213 15.05 -10.94 -5.11
CA SER A 213 15.81 -11.75 -4.15
C SER A 213 15.06 -12.00 -2.84
N THR A 214 13.98 -11.27 -2.56
CA THR A 214 13.30 -11.28 -1.25
C THR A 214 12.25 -12.40 -1.18
N PRO A 215 12.25 -13.25 -0.13
CA PRO A 215 11.34 -14.39 -0.04
C PRO A 215 9.85 -14.06 -0.16
N SER A 216 9.41 -12.92 0.36
CA SER A 216 8.01 -12.48 0.31
C SER A 216 7.44 -12.27 -1.09
N TYR A 217 8.31 -12.10 -2.11
CA TYR A 217 7.90 -11.86 -3.49
C TYR A 217 8.12 -13.07 -4.42
N SER A 218 8.44 -14.25 -3.87
CA SER A 218 8.77 -15.44 -4.67
C SER A 218 7.68 -15.81 -5.67
N LYS A 219 6.40 -15.69 -5.26
CA LYS A 219 5.24 -15.98 -6.10
C LYS A 219 5.19 -15.18 -7.41
N VAL A 220 5.72 -13.95 -7.41
CA VAL A 220 5.78 -13.14 -8.64
C VAL A 220 6.76 -13.78 -9.63
N MET A 221 7.93 -14.22 -9.15
CA MET A 221 8.95 -14.86 -9.98
C MET A 221 8.54 -16.26 -10.43
N GLU A 222 7.97 -17.06 -9.53
CA GLU A 222 7.46 -18.41 -9.80
C GLU A 222 6.38 -18.40 -10.89
N LEU A 223 5.48 -17.41 -10.87
CA LEU A 223 4.42 -17.26 -11.88
C LEU A 223 4.97 -17.13 -13.30
N HIS A 224 6.14 -16.51 -13.45
CA HIS A 224 6.81 -16.31 -14.73
C HIS A 224 7.84 -17.40 -15.06
N GLY A 225 8.00 -18.42 -14.20
CA GLY A 225 9.01 -19.46 -14.39
C GLY A 225 10.44 -19.00 -14.07
N TRP A 226 10.62 -17.89 -13.38
CA TRP A 226 11.94 -17.32 -13.04
C TRP A 226 12.47 -17.77 -11.66
N GLY A 227 12.12 -18.99 -11.25
CA GLY A 227 12.53 -19.57 -9.97
C GLY A 227 14.05 -19.62 -9.82
N ASP A 228 14.76 -20.07 -10.85
CA ASP A 228 16.22 -20.18 -10.84
C ASP A 228 16.92 -18.83 -10.72
N ILE A 229 16.41 -17.80 -11.43
CA ILE A 229 16.92 -16.43 -11.35
C ILE A 229 16.78 -15.90 -9.91
N ARG A 230 15.58 -16.08 -9.33
CA ARG A 230 15.30 -15.70 -7.94
C ARG A 230 16.25 -16.39 -6.94
N GLU A 231 16.53 -17.68 -7.12
CA GLU A 231 17.48 -18.39 -6.25
C GLU A 231 18.89 -17.82 -6.35
N GLN A 232 19.37 -17.52 -7.55
CA GLN A 232 20.68 -16.91 -7.75
C GLN A 232 20.74 -15.52 -7.10
N LEU A 233 19.71 -14.69 -7.31
CA LEU A 233 19.59 -13.37 -6.69
C LEU A 233 19.59 -13.46 -5.16
N SER A 234 18.87 -14.42 -4.57
CA SER A 234 18.88 -14.66 -3.12
C SER A 234 20.27 -15.02 -2.61
N ARG A 235 21.01 -15.89 -3.30
CA ARG A 235 22.40 -16.25 -2.94
C ARG A 235 23.34 -15.04 -3.01
N LEU A 236 23.20 -14.19 -4.02
CA LEU A 236 23.98 -12.95 -4.14
C LEU A 236 23.66 -11.96 -3.02
N ALA A 237 22.39 -11.76 -2.71
CA ALA A 237 21.93 -10.88 -1.62
C ALA A 237 22.45 -11.33 -0.24
N ILE A 238 22.41 -12.63 0.07
CA ILE A 238 22.97 -13.18 1.32
C ILE A 238 24.48 -12.89 1.43
N ARG A 239 25.19 -12.91 0.31
CA ARG A 239 26.63 -12.58 0.23
C ARG A 239 26.89 -11.08 0.07
N GLN A 240 25.85 -10.24 0.13
CA GLN A 240 25.92 -8.79 -0.05
C GLN A 240 26.52 -8.35 -1.40
N ARG A 241 26.40 -9.18 -2.44
CA ARG A 241 26.92 -8.91 -3.80
C ARG A 241 25.90 -8.13 -4.63
N TRP A 242 25.44 -6.99 -4.09
CA TRP A 242 24.33 -6.21 -4.66
C TRP A 242 24.59 -5.73 -6.09
N GLY A 243 25.82 -5.31 -6.39
CA GLY A 243 26.19 -4.78 -7.72
C GLY A 243 26.14 -5.82 -8.85
N GLU A 244 26.09 -7.11 -8.54
CA GLU A 244 26.03 -8.19 -9.55
C GLU A 244 24.62 -8.64 -9.85
N MET A 245 23.67 -8.33 -8.97
CA MET A 245 22.27 -8.74 -9.09
C MET A 245 21.56 -8.18 -10.33
N PRO A 246 21.77 -6.91 -10.74
CA PRO A 246 21.07 -6.35 -11.91
C PRO A 246 21.33 -7.14 -13.19
N ALA A 247 22.52 -7.73 -13.35
CA ALA A 247 22.90 -8.50 -14.54
C ALA A 247 22.04 -9.76 -14.77
N LEU A 248 21.32 -10.23 -13.74
CA LEU A 248 20.39 -11.36 -13.85
C LEU A 248 18.98 -10.96 -14.31
N ILE A 249 18.71 -9.66 -14.45
CA ILE A 249 17.43 -9.13 -14.91
C ILE A 249 17.60 -8.67 -16.36
N SER A 250 17.11 -9.48 -17.31
CA SER A 250 17.09 -9.10 -18.72
C SER A 250 16.09 -7.96 -18.99
N ASP A 251 16.20 -7.34 -20.16
CA ASP A 251 15.24 -6.30 -20.59
C ASP A 251 13.81 -6.84 -20.69
N ASP A 252 13.64 -8.10 -21.12
CA ASP A 252 12.33 -8.75 -21.14
C ASP A 252 11.71 -8.90 -19.75
N ILE A 253 12.52 -9.26 -18.75
CA ILE A 253 12.07 -9.35 -17.36
C ILE A 253 11.74 -7.94 -16.85
N LEU A 254 12.63 -6.97 -17.07
CA LEU A 254 12.45 -5.59 -16.64
C LEU A 254 11.16 -4.99 -17.24
N ALA A 255 10.89 -5.25 -18.51
CA ALA A 255 9.69 -4.80 -19.21
C ALA A 255 8.39 -5.37 -18.62
N GLN A 256 8.42 -6.49 -17.87
CA GLN A 256 7.26 -7.00 -17.13
C GLN A 256 6.94 -6.20 -15.84
N PHE A 257 7.90 -5.45 -15.32
CA PHE A 257 7.75 -4.65 -14.09
C PHE A 257 7.63 -3.15 -14.34
N ALA A 258 8.32 -2.63 -15.36
CA ALA A 258 8.40 -1.19 -15.60
C ALA A 258 7.60 -0.74 -16.83
N VAL A 259 7.10 0.50 -16.78
CA VAL A 259 6.58 1.23 -17.94
C VAL A 259 7.64 2.22 -18.39
N GLU A 260 8.06 2.10 -19.64
CA GLU A 260 9.10 2.95 -20.21
C GLU A 260 8.49 3.91 -21.25
N GLY A 261 8.80 5.19 -21.15
CA GLY A 261 8.35 6.21 -22.11
C GLY A 261 8.83 7.61 -21.73
N ARG A 262 8.64 8.57 -22.65
CA ARG A 262 8.93 9.98 -22.35
C ARG A 262 7.98 10.51 -21.27
N PRO A 263 8.35 11.58 -20.54
CA PRO A 263 7.51 12.13 -19.49
C PRO A 263 6.07 12.43 -19.94
N ASP A 264 5.87 12.96 -21.14
CA ASP A 264 4.56 13.28 -21.72
C ASP A 264 3.73 12.04 -22.13
N GLU A 265 4.39 10.92 -22.41
CA GLU A 265 3.75 9.67 -22.84
C GLU A 265 3.35 8.77 -21.66
N LEU A 266 4.07 8.88 -20.54
CA LEU A 266 3.94 7.99 -19.38
C LEU A 266 2.49 7.82 -18.88
N PRO A 267 1.68 8.88 -18.68
CA PRO A 267 0.29 8.71 -18.22
C PRO A 267 -0.52 7.79 -19.13
N TYR A 268 -0.37 7.94 -20.45
CA TYR A 268 -1.08 7.12 -21.44
C TYR A 268 -0.61 5.67 -21.40
N LEU A 269 0.71 5.44 -21.37
CA LEU A 269 1.29 4.09 -21.33
C LEU A 269 0.89 3.34 -20.04
N VAL A 270 0.89 4.03 -18.90
CA VAL A 270 0.44 3.47 -17.62
C VAL A 270 -1.06 3.17 -17.66
N LYS A 271 -1.90 4.08 -18.19
CA LYS A 271 -3.34 3.84 -18.38
C LYS A 271 -3.58 2.60 -19.25
N MET A 272 -2.89 2.46 -20.38
CA MET A 272 -3.02 1.29 -21.24
C MET A 272 -2.63 0.00 -20.54
N ARG A 273 -1.46 -0.02 -19.88
CA ARG A 273 -0.92 -1.23 -19.25
C ARG A 273 -1.80 -1.75 -18.11
N TYR A 274 -2.40 -0.84 -17.35
CA TYR A 274 -3.15 -1.16 -16.13
C TYR A 274 -4.67 -0.99 -16.27
N ALA A 275 -5.17 -0.80 -17.50
CA ALA A 275 -6.59 -0.69 -17.77
C ALA A 275 -7.38 -1.86 -17.15
N GLY A 276 -8.34 -1.54 -16.27
CA GLY A 276 -9.16 -2.53 -15.56
C GLY A 276 -8.44 -3.31 -14.45
N LEU A 277 -7.16 -3.03 -14.17
CA LEU A 277 -6.35 -3.73 -13.16
C LEU A 277 -6.11 -2.88 -11.91
N LEU A 278 -5.81 -1.58 -12.08
CA LEU A 278 -5.59 -0.63 -10.99
C LEU A 278 -6.57 0.54 -11.11
N ASP A 279 -7.06 1.02 -9.97
CA ASP A 279 -7.95 2.18 -9.89
C ASP A 279 -7.18 3.46 -9.51
N ARG A 280 -6.03 3.30 -8.86
CA ARG A 280 -5.15 4.40 -8.46
C ARG A 280 -3.69 4.02 -8.72
N VAL A 281 -2.94 4.93 -9.31
CA VAL A 281 -1.52 4.75 -9.58
C VAL A 281 -0.70 5.93 -9.07
N THR A 282 0.50 5.63 -8.61
CA THR A 282 1.55 6.62 -8.37
C THR A 282 2.79 6.16 -9.13
N PHE A 283 3.59 7.08 -9.66
CA PHE A 283 4.87 6.67 -10.24
C PHE A 283 5.88 6.42 -9.11
N TYR A 284 6.63 5.32 -9.18
CA TYR A 284 7.64 4.97 -8.19
C TYR A 284 8.88 5.85 -8.37
N LEU A 285 8.71 7.13 -8.06
CA LEU A 285 9.68 8.20 -8.22
C LEU A 285 9.69 9.05 -6.95
N PRO A 286 10.85 9.58 -6.53
CA PRO A 286 10.88 10.61 -5.51
C PRO A 286 10.12 11.84 -5.99
N PHE A 287 9.38 12.48 -5.08
CA PHE A 287 8.78 13.78 -5.37
C PHE A 287 9.88 14.85 -5.42
N ASP A 288 9.86 15.65 -6.48
CA ASP A 288 10.78 16.78 -6.68
C ASP A 288 9.96 18.07 -6.81
N PRO A 289 9.97 18.97 -5.81
CA PRO A 289 9.19 20.21 -5.88
C PRO A 289 9.62 21.12 -7.04
N GLY A 290 10.83 20.95 -7.61
CA GLY A 290 11.31 21.71 -8.77
C GLY A 290 10.65 21.32 -10.09
N ARG A 291 9.90 20.21 -10.15
CA ARG A 291 9.25 19.69 -11.36
C ARG A 291 7.74 19.94 -11.40
N GLU A 292 7.26 21.05 -10.84
CA GLU A 292 5.82 21.36 -10.71
C GLU A 292 5.03 21.17 -12.01
N THR A 293 5.52 21.69 -13.13
CA THR A 293 4.87 21.57 -14.45
C THR A 293 4.66 20.12 -14.86
N LEU A 294 5.67 19.27 -14.60
CA LEU A 294 5.60 17.84 -14.90
C LEU A 294 4.54 17.14 -14.05
N TRP A 295 4.52 17.42 -12.74
CA TRP A 295 3.52 16.84 -11.83
C TRP A 295 2.10 17.24 -12.21
N ARG A 296 1.89 18.52 -12.59
CA ARG A 296 0.59 19.01 -13.06
C ARG A 296 0.15 18.30 -14.33
N MET A 297 1.03 18.21 -15.33
CA MET A 297 0.76 17.50 -16.58
C MET A 297 0.35 16.04 -16.33
N TRP A 298 1.04 15.33 -15.44
CA TRP A 298 0.67 13.95 -15.10
C TRP A 298 -0.70 13.89 -14.42
N VAL A 299 -0.96 14.74 -13.41
CA VAL A 299 -2.25 14.75 -12.71
C VAL A 299 -3.40 15.06 -13.67
N GLU A 300 -3.24 16.05 -14.56
CA GLU A 300 -4.22 16.41 -15.59
C GLU A 300 -4.44 15.28 -16.59
N ALA A 301 -3.39 14.55 -16.98
CA ALA A 301 -3.51 13.42 -17.88
C ALA A 301 -4.21 12.21 -17.25
N PHE A 302 -4.33 12.14 -15.91
CA PHE A 302 -5.05 11.07 -15.19
C PHE A 302 -6.50 11.42 -14.86
N ASN A 303 -6.79 12.68 -14.53
CA ASN A 303 -8.15 13.18 -14.28
C ASN A 303 -8.99 13.30 -15.57
#